data_AF-A0A924B000-F1
#
_entry.id   AF-A0A924B000-F1
#
_cell.length_a   1.000
_cell.length_b   1.000
_cell.length_c   1.000
_cell.angle_alpha   90.00
_cell.angle_beta   90.00
_cell.angle_gamma   90.00
#
_symmetry.space_group_name_H-M   'P 1'
#
loop_
_entity.id
_entity.type
_entity.pdbx_description
1 polymer ?
#
loop_
_entity_poly.entity_id
_entity_poly.type
_entity_poly.pdbx_seq_one_letter_code
_entity_poly.pdbx_strand_id
1 'polypeptide(L)'
;MLPMPKNGWVVGFYNPQTPRSELPNCLAALPAEALSTHRYAKIDYRHVRRMLVEVADVQEIAGDTPVAIGDRVQLLPQDCDAGRLSRITSILPAKAQYVLP
;
A
#
# COMPACT_ATOMS: atom_id res chain seq x y z
N MET A 1 10.01 13.87 -14.09
CA MET A 1 8.55 13.97 -13.88
C MET A 1 8.23 13.27 -12.57
N LEU A 2 7.63 13.97 -11.61
CA LEU A 2 7.20 13.33 -10.35
C LEU A 2 5.99 12.42 -10.62
N PRO A 3 5.92 11.22 -10.03
CA PRO A 3 4.76 10.35 -10.19
C PRO A 3 3.51 11.06 -9.67
N MET A 4 2.44 11.07 -10.46
CA MET A 4 1.16 11.63 -10.01
C MET A 4 0.55 10.71 -8.95
N PRO A 5 0.02 11.27 -7.85
CA PRO A 5 -0.61 10.46 -6.83
C PRO A 5 -1.84 9.74 -7.39
N LYS A 6 -2.04 8.50 -6.94
CA LYS A 6 -3.14 7.61 -7.28
C LYS A 6 -3.94 7.30 -6.04
N ASN A 7 -5.20 6.92 -6.25
CA ASN A 7 -6.06 6.46 -5.17
C ASN A 7 -6.23 4.95 -5.32
N GLY A 8 -6.00 4.22 -4.24
CA GLY A 8 -6.13 2.77 -4.16
C GLY A 8 -6.85 2.34 -2.90
N TRP A 9 -6.98 1.03 -2.75
CA TRP A 9 -7.58 0.38 -1.60
C TRP A 9 -6.60 -0.62 -1.02
N VAL A 10 -6.50 -0.62 0.30
CA VAL A 10 -5.73 -1.63 1.02
C VAL A 10 -6.50 -2.95 0.95
N VAL A 11 -5.92 -3.94 0.29
CA VAL A 11 -6.55 -5.26 0.09
C VAL A 11 -5.92 -6.35 0.94
N GLY A 12 -4.78 -6.07 1.56
CA GLY A 12 -4.09 -7.01 2.45
C GLY A 12 -2.80 -6.47 3.02
N PHE A 13 -2.11 -7.29 3.80
CA PHE A 13 -0.82 -6.99 4.39
C PHE A 13 0.15 -8.15 4.18
N TYR A 14 1.41 -7.82 3.95
CA TYR A 14 2.50 -8.79 3.97
C TYR A 14 3.02 -8.94 5.39
N ASN A 15 3.36 -10.16 5.77
CA ASN A 15 3.87 -10.50 7.10
C ASN A 15 5.13 -11.38 6.99
N PRO A 16 5.88 -11.60 8.08
CA PRO A 16 7.07 -12.45 8.06
C PRO A 16 6.80 -13.91 7.68
N GLN A 17 5.55 -14.36 7.80
CA GLN A 17 5.11 -15.72 7.46
C GLN A 17 4.71 -15.85 5.99
N THR A 18 4.68 -14.75 5.23
CA THR A 18 4.31 -14.77 3.81
C THR A 18 5.42 -15.47 3.03
N PRO A 19 5.11 -16.52 2.24
CA PRO A 19 6.12 -17.21 1.46
C PRO A 19 6.87 -16.24 0.56
N ARG A 20 8.21 -16.36 0.47
CA ARG A 20 9.01 -15.47 -0.38
C ARG A 20 8.61 -15.52 -1.85
N SER A 21 8.05 -16.63 -2.33
CA SER A 21 7.50 -16.78 -3.68
C SER A 21 6.24 -15.94 -3.93
N GLU A 22 5.55 -15.54 -2.86
CA GLU A 22 4.35 -14.70 -2.92
C GLU A 22 4.69 -13.22 -2.64
N LEU A 23 5.94 -12.94 -2.25
CA LEU A 23 6.41 -11.58 -2.04
C LEU A 23 6.69 -10.92 -3.39
N PRO A 24 6.20 -9.70 -3.60
CA PRO A 24 6.57 -8.89 -4.75
C PRO A 24 8.06 -8.53 -4.70
N ASN A 25 8.67 -8.28 -5.86
CA ASN A 25 10.12 -8.09 -6.02
C ASN A 25 10.73 -7.08 -5.04
N CYS A 26 10.04 -5.96 -4.80
CA CYS A 26 10.48 -4.95 -3.83
C CYS A 26 10.54 -5.44 -2.39
N LEU A 27 9.70 -6.40 -1.99
CA LEU A 27 9.79 -7.03 -0.66
C LEU A 27 10.72 -8.23 -0.65
N ALA A 28 10.81 -8.97 -1.76
CA ALA A 28 11.73 -10.10 -1.88
C ALA A 28 13.20 -9.66 -1.77
N ALA A 29 13.52 -8.42 -2.18
CA ALA A 29 14.82 -7.81 -2.03
C ALA A 29 15.15 -7.32 -0.61
N LEU A 30 14.16 -7.28 0.30
CA LEU A 30 14.37 -6.81 1.67
C LEU A 30 14.87 -7.94 2.60
N PRO A 31 15.65 -7.58 3.64
CA PRO A 31 15.96 -8.49 4.74
C PRO A 31 14.67 -8.99 5.40
N ALA A 32 14.67 -10.23 5.90
CA ALA A 32 13.49 -10.81 6.54
C ALA A 32 13.07 -10.01 7.79
N GLU A 33 14.04 -9.40 8.47
CA GLU A 33 13.84 -8.56 9.65
C GLU A 33 13.03 -7.29 9.35
N ALA A 34 13.05 -6.81 8.10
CA ALA A 34 12.26 -5.67 7.67
C ALA A 34 10.77 -5.99 7.70
N LEU A 35 10.38 -7.21 7.29
CA LEU A 35 8.97 -7.66 7.31
C LEU A 35 8.40 -7.82 8.73
N SER A 36 9.25 -8.01 9.74
CA SER A 36 8.82 -8.09 11.14
C SER A 36 8.75 -6.73 11.84
N THR A 37 9.53 -5.76 11.36
CA THR A 37 9.62 -4.43 11.96
C THR A 37 8.60 -3.47 11.33
N HIS A 38 8.42 -3.61 10.02
CA HIS A 38 7.55 -2.76 9.22
C HIS A 38 6.26 -3.48 8.83
N ARG A 39 5.22 -2.70 8.56
CA ARG A 39 3.94 -3.23 8.08
C ARG A 39 3.75 -2.80 6.64
N TYR A 40 3.83 -3.76 5.72
CA TYR A 40 3.66 -3.50 4.30
C TYR A 40 2.23 -3.84 3.87
N ALA A 41 1.54 -2.87 3.27
CA ALA A 41 0.22 -3.07 2.69
C ALA A 41 0.30 -3.43 1.22
N LYS A 42 -0.58 -4.35 0.80
CA LYS A 42 -0.94 -4.57 -0.59
C LYS A 42 -2.07 -3.62 -0.95
N ILE A 43 -1.84 -2.79 -1.97
CA ILE A 43 -2.77 -1.73 -2.37
C ILE A 43 -3.15 -1.94 -3.83
N ASP A 44 -4.45 -2.11 -4.08
CA ASP A 44 -4.95 -2.21 -5.44
C ASP A 44 -5.43 -0.83 -5.89
N TYR A 45 -5.01 -0.40 -7.07
CA TYR A 45 -5.46 0.83 -7.68
C TYR A 45 -5.85 0.62 -9.14
N ARG A 46 -6.77 1.46 -9.61
CA ARG A 46 -7.21 1.42 -11.00
C ARG A 46 -6.42 2.41 -11.82
N HIS A 47 -5.66 1.91 -12.79
CA HIS A 47 -5.03 2.71 -13.82
C HIS A 47 -5.74 2.52 -15.15
N VAL A 48 -6.52 3.51 -15.56
CA VAL A 48 -7.35 3.46 -16.78
C VAL A 48 -8.32 2.27 -16.73
N ARG A 49 -8.01 1.17 -17.43
CA ARG A 49 -8.82 -0.06 -17.48
C ARG A 49 -8.15 -1.26 -16.79
N ARG A 50 -6.97 -1.09 -16.20
CA ARG A 50 -6.22 -2.15 -15.52
C ARG A 50 -6.25 -1.95 -14.01
N MET A 51 -6.35 -3.06 -13.29
CA MET A 51 -6.12 -3.12 -11.85
C MET A 51 -4.65 -3.42 -11.65
N LEU A 52 -3.96 -2.54 -10.94
CA LEU A 52 -2.55 -2.66 -10.62
C LEU A 52 -2.39 -2.79 -9.12
N VAL A 53 -1.37 -3.53 -8.72
CA VAL A 53 -1.04 -3.81 -7.32
C VAL A 53 0.22 -3.03 -6.98
N GLU A 54 0.18 -2.33 -5.86
CA GLU A 54 1.30 -1.60 -5.29
C GLU A 54 1.58 -2.09 -3.87
N VAL A 55 2.81 -1.84 -3.43
CA VAL A 55 3.27 -2.19 -2.10
C VAL A 55 3.80 -0.94 -1.44
N ALA A 56 3.29 -0.64 -0.25
CA ALA A 56 3.75 0.50 0.52
C ALA A 56 3.94 0.14 1.99
N ASP A 57 4.92 0.78 2.63
CA ASP A 57 5.01 0.78 4.08
C ASP A 57 3.93 1.70 4.65
N VAL A 58 3.06 1.15 5.51
CA VAL A 58 2.00 1.94 6.15
C VAL A 58 2.49 2.70 7.37
N GLN A 59 3.64 2.32 7.94
CA GLN A 59 4.21 3.01 9.11
C GLN A 59 4.76 4.40 8.76
N GLU A 60 5.12 4.66 7.50
CA GLU A 60 5.60 6.00 7.09
C GLU A 60 4.50 7.09 7.21
N ILE A 61 3.22 6.70 7.19
CA ILE A 61 2.10 7.64 7.27
C ILE A 61 1.27 7.53 8.52
N ALA A 62 1.18 6.31 9.05
CA ALA A 62 0.51 6.08 10.30
C ALA A 62 1.38 6.65 11.42
N GLY A 63 1.01 7.82 11.94
CA GLY A 63 1.16 8.04 13.37
C GLY A 63 0.32 7.01 14.14
N ASP A 64 -0.48 7.44 15.12
CA ASP A 64 -1.33 6.51 15.88
C ASP A 64 -2.55 5.96 15.11
N THR A 65 -2.74 6.30 13.82
CA THR A 65 -3.90 5.84 13.05
C THR A 65 -3.58 4.54 12.30
N PRO A 66 -4.10 3.38 12.74
CA PRO A 66 -3.83 2.12 12.08
C PRO A 66 -4.52 2.08 10.72
N VAL A 67 -3.76 1.75 9.67
CA VAL A 67 -4.31 1.41 8.35
C VAL A 67 -4.95 0.02 8.41
N ALA A 68 -6.16 -0.11 7.89
CA ALA A 68 -6.94 -1.35 7.84
C ALA A 68 -7.22 -1.82 6.41
N ILE A 69 -7.62 -3.09 6.26
CA ILE A 69 -8.11 -3.63 4.99
C ILE A 69 -9.43 -2.93 4.64
N GLY A 70 -9.58 -2.51 3.39
CA GLY A 70 -10.73 -1.74 2.90
C GLY A 70 -10.52 -0.24 2.96
N ASP A 71 -9.51 0.24 3.69
CA ASP A 71 -9.18 1.67 3.71
C ASP A 71 -8.79 2.16 2.33
N ARG A 72 -9.30 3.35 2.01
CA ARG A 72 -8.93 4.05 0.79
C ARG A 72 -7.73 4.91 1.08
N VAL A 73 -6.70 4.81 0.25
CA VAL A 73 -5.45 5.54 0.44
C VAL A 73 -5.07 6.27 -0.84
N GLN A 74 -4.40 7.41 -0.68
CA GLN A 74 -3.66 8.06 -1.74
C GLN A 74 -2.21 7.59 -1.66
N LEU A 75 -1.63 7.21 -2.79
CA LEU A 75 -0.27 6.71 -2.91
C LEU A 75 0.46 7.36 -4.07
N LEU A 76 1.79 7.44 -3.96
CA LEU A 76 2.72 7.74 -5.04
C LEU A 76 3.30 6.40 -5.52
N PRO A 77 2.87 5.92 -6.71
CA PRO A 77 3.39 4.69 -7.28
C PRO A 77 4.90 4.78 -7.50
N GLN A 78 5.60 3.72 -7.14
CA GLN A 78 7.03 3.53 -7.41
C GLN A 78 7.25 2.18 -8.09
N ASP A 79 8.44 2.01 -8.65
CA ASP A 79 8.78 0.81 -9.38
C ASP A 79 9.25 -0.29 -8.42
N CYS A 80 8.33 -1.20 -8.07
CA CYS A 80 8.61 -2.35 -7.22
C CYS A 80 9.61 -3.33 -7.85
N ASP A 81 9.67 -3.43 -9.19
CA ASP A 81 10.65 -4.27 -9.88
C ASP A 81 12.07 -3.69 -9.80
N ALA A 82 12.18 -2.37 -9.70
CA ALA A 82 13.43 -1.68 -9.37
C ALA A 82 13.74 -1.66 -7.85
N GLY A 83 12.99 -2.41 -7.03
CA GLY A 83 13.19 -2.46 -5.58
C GLY A 83 12.68 -1.24 -4.81
N ARG A 84 11.85 -0.39 -5.43
CA ARG A 84 11.31 0.82 -4.79
C ARG A 84 9.88 0.60 -4.30
N LEU A 85 9.63 0.92 -3.04
CA LEU A 85 8.30 0.84 -2.45
C LEU A 85 7.47 2.08 -2.80
N SER A 86 6.19 1.86 -3.06
CA SER A 86 5.23 2.95 -3.18
C SER A 86 5.08 3.65 -1.84
N ARG A 87 4.81 4.95 -1.88
CA ARG A 87 4.62 5.76 -0.66
C ARG A 87 3.16 6.15 -0.52
N ILE A 88 2.55 5.87 0.62
CA ILE A 88 1.23 6.41 0.93
C ILE A 88 1.41 7.90 1.26
N THR A 89 0.54 8.76 0.72
CA THR A 89 0.55 10.22 0.99
C THR A 89 -0.62 10.68 1.87
N SER A 90 -1.71 9.92 1.91
CA SER A 90 -2.81 10.16 2.86
C SER A 90 -3.72 8.94 2.96
N ILE A 91 -4.34 8.75 4.14
CA ILE A 91 -5.52 7.90 4.28
C ILE A 91 -6.72 8.77 3.93
N LEU A 92 -7.52 8.35 2.95
CA LEU A 92 -8.69 9.09 2.51
C LEU A 92 -9.86 8.72 3.41
N PRO A 93 -10.67 9.69 3.87
CA PRO A 93 -11.87 9.38 4.61
C PRO A 93 -12.75 8.46 3.75
N ALA A 94 -13.26 7.39 4.37
CA ALA A 94 -14.39 6.68 3.79
C ALA A 94 -15.43 7.75 3.45
N LYS A 95 -15.87 7.83 2.18
CA LYS A 95 -16.93 8.77 1.79
C LYS A 95 -18.01 8.59 2.85
N ALA A 96 -18.24 9.61 3.67
CA ALA A 96 -19.42 9.65 4.52
C ALA A 96 -20.57 9.39 3.56
N GLN A 97 -21.16 8.20 3.66
CA GLN A 97 -22.44 7.96 3.04
C GLN A 97 -23.30 9.08 3.62
N TYR A 98 -23.72 10.02 2.77
CA TYR A 98 -24.66 11.05 3.17
C TYR A 98 -25.84 10.30 3.81
N VAL A 99 -25.92 10.34 5.14
CA VAL A 99 -27.14 10.03 5.86
C VAL A 99 -28.05 11.19 5.51
N LEU A 100 -28.86 11.02 4.46
CA LEU A 100 -29.98 11.92 4.24
C LEU A 100 -30.94 11.74 5.43
N PRO A 101 -31.27 12.81 6.17
CA PRO A 101 -32.38 12.79 7.10
C PRO A 101 -33.72 12.63 6.38
#